data_AF-D0UP38-F1
#
_entry.id   AF-D0UP38-F1
#
_cell.length_a   1.000
_cell.length_b   1.000
_cell.length_c   1.000
_cell.angle_alpha   90.00
_cell.angle_beta   90.00
_cell.angle_gamma   90.00
#
_symmetry.space_group_name_H-M   'P 1'
#
loop_
_entity.id
_entity.type
_entity.pdbx_description
1 polymer ?
#
loop_
_entity_poly.entity_id
_entity_poly.type
_entity_poly.pdbx_seq_one_letter_code
_entity_poly.pdbx_strand_id
1 'polypeptide(L)'
;RAFKERVDVGSVIITKLDGHAKGGGALSAVAATSSPIIFIGTGEHIDDLETFRVKPFISKLLGMGDIEGLIETVQDLGLEDNQELIKKLKHGEFTLRDMYE
;
A
#
# COMPACT_ATOMS: atom_id res chain seq x y z
N ARG A 1 8.69 19.10 -10.97
CA ARG A 1 8.49 20.28 -11.84
C ARG A 1 9.56 20.39 -12.93
N ALA A 2 10.83 20.73 -12.61
CA ALA A 2 11.88 20.90 -13.63
C ALA A 2 12.03 19.73 -14.62
N PHE A 3 11.94 18.48 -14.15
CA PHE A 3 11.96 17.31 -15.03
C PHE A 3 10.76 17.25 -15.99
N LYS A 4 9.54 17.49 -15.48
CA LYS A 4 8.30 17.52 -16.28
C LYS A 4 8.30 18.66 -17.32
N GLU A 5 8.95 19.77 -17.01
CA GLU A 5 9.10 20.91 -17.94
C GLU A 5 10.12 20.64 -19.05
N ARG A 6 11.06 19.71 -18.84
CA ARG A 6 12.08 19.34 -19.82
C ARG A 6 11.70 18.13 -20.66
N VAL A 7 10.98 17.18 -20.06
CA VAL A 7 10.57 15.92 -20.68
C VAL A 7 9.15 15.61 -20.22
N ASP A 8 8.33 15.09 -21.13
CA ASP A 8 6.98 14.69 -20.77
C ASP A 8 6.99 13.44 -19.87
N VAL A 9 6.75 13.65 -18.57
CA VAL A 9 6.66 12.57 -17.59
C VAL A 9 5.22 12.07 -17.53
N GLY A 10 4.98 10.82 -17.91
CA GLY A 10 3.64 10.22 -17.88
C GLY A 10 3.27 9.62 -16.52
N SER A 11 4.23 9.12 -15.76
CA SER A 11 3.97 8.44 -14.48
C SER A 11 5.18 8.50 -13.55
N VAL A 12 4.96 8.22 -12.27
CA VAL A 12 5.99 8.24 -11.21
C VAL A 12 6.02 6.90 -10.50
N ILE A 13 7.23 6.47 -10.11
CA ILE A 13 7.47 5.32 -9.23
C ILE A 13 8.12 5.87 -7.95
N ILE A 14 7.65 5.41 -6.79
CA ILE A 14 8.20 5.81 -5.49
C ILE A 14 8.98 4.65 -4.92
N THR A 15 10.27 4.82 -4.66
CA THR A 15 11.11 3.76 -4.08
C THR A 15 11.41 4.03 -2.61
N LYS A 16 11.92 3.00 -1.92
CA LYS A 16 12.39 3.08 -0.52
C LYS A 16 11.30 3.42 0.49
N LEU A 17 10.11 2.83 0.34
CA LEU A 17 9.01 2.95 1.29
C LEU A 17 9.10 1.96 2.46
N ASP A 18 10.10 1.09 2.48
CA ASP A 18 10.49 0.26 3.62
C ASP A 18 11.03 1.08 4.81
N GLY A 19 11.49 2.30 4.55
CA GLY A 19 12.02 3.19 5.59
C GLY A 19 10.94 3.96 6.38
N HIS A 20 11.39 4.74 7.37
CA HIS A 20 10.51 5.63 8.16
C HIS A 20 9.98 6.86 7.39
N ALA A 21 10.19 6.93 6.08
CA ALA A 21 9.78 8.06 5.27
C ALA A 21 8.27 8.04 5.05
N LYS A 22 7.57 9.03 5.61
CA LYS A 22 6.11 9.21 5.47
C LYS A 22 5.66 9.64 4.06
N GLY A 23 6.37 9.27 2.99
CA GLY A 23 5.92 9.50 1.61
C GLY A 23 5.63 10.95 1.17
N GLY A 24 6.00 11.99 1.94
CA GLY A 24 5.65 13.39 1.62
C GLY A 24 6.22 13.91 0.30
N GLY A 25 7.38 13.37 -0.11
CA GLY A 25 7.96 13.65 -1.44
C GLY A 25 7.10 13.14 -2.59
N ALA A 26 6.36 12.04 -2.40
CA ALA A 26 5.46 11.49 -3.41
C ALA A 26 4.27 12.40 -3.68
N LEU A 27 3.62 12.88 -2.61
CA LEU A 27 2.54 13.87 -2.70
C LEU A 27 3.01 15.14 -3.42
N SER A 28 4.22 15.59 -3.09
CA SER A 28 4.84 16.77 -3.71
C SER A 28 5.14 16.54 -5.20
N ALA A 29 5.61 15.34 -5.56
CA ALA A 29 5.87 14.98 -6.95
C ALA A 29 4.58 14.98 -7.78
N VAL A 30 3.52 14.32 -7.29
CA VAL A 30 2.21 14.28 -7.96
C VAL A 30 1.63 15.69 -8.11
N ALA A 31 1.68 16.51 -7.05
CA ALA A 31 1.19 17.89 -7.10
C ALA A 31 1.97 18.74 -8.12
N ALA A 32 3.27 18.50 -8.28
CA ALA A 32 4.13 19.29 -9.15
C ALA A 32 4.22 18.78 -10.60
N THR A 33 3.84 17.54 -10.88
CA THR A 33 3.89 16.94 -12.23
C THR A 33 2.53 16.58 -12.80
N SER A 34 1.49 16.53 -11.96
CA SER A 34 0.14 16.02 -12.29
C SER A 34 0.16 14.63 -12.92
N SER A 35 1.21 13.86 -12.65
CA SER A 35 1.41 12.51 -13.19
C SER A 35 1.03 11.47 -12.12
N PRO A 36 0.29 10.40 -12.47
CA PRO A 36 -0.08 9.36 -11.52
C PRO A 36 1.14 8.58 -11.02
N ILE A 37 1.02 8.05 -9.80
CA ILE A 37 1.94 7.04 -9.26
C ILE A 37 1.43 5.67 -9.70
N ILE A 38 2.33 4.83 -10.24
CA ILE A 38 1.97 3.50 -10.75
C ILE A 38 2.56 2.35 -9.92
N PHE A 39 3.75 2.54 -9.35
CA PHE A 39 4.42 1.53 -8.54
C PHE A 39 5.06 2.14 -7.30
N ILE A 40 5.23 1.29 -6.28
CA ILE A 40 5.97 1.57 -5.08
C ILE A 40 7.01 0.47 -4.82
N GLY A 41 8.20 0.86 -4.35
CA GLY A 41 9.23 -0.05 -3.88
C GLY A 41 9.22 -0.10 -2.36
N THR A 42 8.94 -1.28 -1.80
CA THR A 42 8.81 -1.56 -0.35
C THR A 42 10.01 -2.33 0.19
N GLY A 43 11.13 -2.33 -0.52
CA GLY A 43 12.38 -2.97 -0.11
C GLY A 43 13.45 -2.93 -1.19
N GLU A 44 14.46 -3.79 -1.06
CA GLU A 44 15.64 -3.86 -1.94
C GLU A 44 15.59 -5.05 -2.91
N HIS A 45 14.75 -6.04 -2.66
CA HIS A 45 14.62 -7.21 -3.51
C HIS A 45 13.80 -6.90 -4.77
N ILE A 46 13.95 -7.74 -5.79
CA ILE A 46 13.22 -7.60 -7.06
C ILE A 46 11.70 -7.72 -6.84
N ASP A 47 11.31 -8.56 -5.88
CA ASP A 47 9.92 -8.84 -5.57
C ASP A 47 9.26 -7.73 -4.72
N ASP A 48 10.03 -6.76 -4.23
CA ASP A 48 9.55 -5.65 -3.40
C ASP A 48 8.97 -4.49 -4.24
N LEU A 49 8.71 -4.70 -5.53
CA LEU A 49 8.07 -3.73 -6.41
C LEU A 49 6.57 -4.02 -6.51
N GLU A 50 5.77 -3.21 -5.83
CA GLU A 50 4.32 -3.39 -5.72
C GLU A 50 3.55 -2.36 -6.54
N THR A 51 2.36 -2.74 -7.01
CA THR A 51 1.44 -1.80 -7.68
C THR A 51 0.92 -0.77 -6.69
N PHE A 52 0.90 0.50 -7.09
CA PHE A 52 0.43 1.56 -6.21
C PHE A 52 -1.09 1.53 -6.02
N ARG A 53 -1.53 1.48 -4.76
CA ARG A 53 -2.94 1.62 -4.36
C ARG A 53 -3.11 2.78 -3.39
N VAL A 54 -3.93 3.75 -3.79
CA VAL A 54 -4.10 5.03 -3.07
C VAL A 54 -4.60 4.82 -1.65
N LYS A 55 -5.64 4.01 -1.46
CA LYS A 55 -6.29 3.80 -0.16
C LYS A 55 -5.33 3.22 0.90
N PRO A 56 -4.68 2.05 0.67
CA PRO A 56 -3.67 1.52 1.58
C PRO A 56 -2.55 2.53 1.90
N PHE A 57 -2.06 3.24 0.89
CA PHE A 57 -0.99 4.22 1.07
C PHE A 57 -1.39 5.36 2.01
N ILE A 58 -2.59 5.92 1.83
CA ILE A 58 -3.11 6.99 2.71
C ILE A 58 -3.38 6.46 4.12
N SER A 59 -3.91 5.24 4.25
CA SER A 59 -4.15 4.61 5.55
C SER A 59 -2.84 4.40 6.33
N LYS A 60 -1.78 3.90 5.67
CA LYS A 60 -0.43 3.82 6.24
C LYS A 60 0.12 5.19 6.61
N LEU A 61 -0.07 6.20 5.75
CA LEU A 61 0.37 7.58 6.00
C LEU A 61 -0.30 8.20 7.24
N LEU A 62 -1.57 7.90 7.46
CA LEU A 62 -2.37 8.36 8.61
C LEU A 62 -2.14 7.51 9.87
N GLY A 63 -1.34 6.43 9.79
CA GLY A 63 -1.07 5.52 10.91
C GLY A 63 -2.21 4.54 11.21
N MET A 64 -3.17 4.39 10.30
CA MET A 64 -4.34 3.51 10.46
C MET A 64 -4.03 2.05 10.04
N GLY A 65 -2.81 1.75 9.60
CA GLY A 65 -2.43 0.41 9.11
C GLY A 65 -3.05 0.08 7.74
N ASP A 66 -2.95 -1.16 7.31
CA ASP A 66 -3.44 -1.63 6.00
C ASP A 66 -4.41 -2.80 6.14
N ILE A 67 -5.65 -2.47 6.50
CA ILE A 67 -6.71 -3.47 6.71
C ILE A 67 -7.15 -4.10 5.39
N GLU A 68 -7.17 -3.33 4.29
CA GLU A 68 -7.54 -3.84 2.96
C GLU A 68 -6.51 -4.88 2.48
N GLY A 69 -5.20 -4.61 2.63
CA GLY A 69 -4.15 -5.57 2.28
C GLY A 69 -4.21 -6.86 3.12
N LEU A 70 -4.50 -6.75 4.42
CA LEU A 70 -4.66 -7.92 5.29
C LEU A 70 -5.83 -8.81 4.86
N ILE A 71 -6.96 -8.21 4.45
CA ILE A 71 -8.11 -8.96 3.95
C ILE A 71 -7.74 -9.71 2.66
N GLU A 72 -6.96 -9.09 1.78
CA GLU A 72 -6.54 -9.66 0.51
C GLU A 72 -5.59 -10.86 0.72
N THR A 73 -4.62 -10.75 1.63
CA THR A 73 -3.77 -11.90 2.02
C THR A 73 -4.59 -13.07 2.57
N VAL A 74 -5.63 -12.79 3.38
CA VAL A 74 -6.53 -13.83 3.90
C VAL A 74 -7.34 -14.49 2.79
N GLN A 75 -7.76 -13.73 1.77
CA GLN A 75 -8.45 -14.26 0.60
C GLN A 75 -7.52 -15.14 -0.25
N ASP A 76 -6.30 -14.70 -0.51
CA ASP A 76 -5.30 -15.44 -1.30
C ASP A 76 -4.87 -16.77 -0.66
N LEU A 77 -4.94 -16.88 0.67
CA LEU A 77 -4.67 -18.12 1.40
C LEU A 77 -5.78 -19.17 1.28
N GLY A 78 -6.86 -18.90 0.54
CA GLY A 78 -7.95 -19.85 0.30
C GLY A 78 -8.87 -20.06 1.51
N LEU A 79 -8.85 -19.13 2.48
CA LEU A 79 -9.78 -19.11 3.63
C LEU A 79 -11.16 -18.55 3.24
N GLU A 80 -11.59 -18.78 1.99
CA GLU A 80 -12.81 -18.21 1.38
C GLU A 80 -14.08 -18.55 2.17
N ASP A 81 -14.10 -19.69 2.87
CA ASP A 81 -15.22 -20.15 3.70
C ASP A 81 -15.36 -19.38 5.03
N ASN A 82 -14.35 -18.61 5.44
CA ASN A 82 -14.29 -18.01 6.76
C ASN A 82 -14.78 -16.54 6.76
N GLN A 83 -15.98 -16.31 6.22
CA GLN A 83 -16.63 -14.98 6.25
C GLN A 83 -16.77 -14.42 7.67
N GLU A 84 -16.93 -15.30 8.67
CA GLU A 84 -16.92 -14.98 10.09
C GLU A 84 -15.58 -14.36 10.51
N LEU A 85 -14.46 -14.96 10.10
CA LEU A 85 -13.11 -14.50 10.39
C LEU A 85 -12.83 -13.13 9.75
N ILE A 86 -13.29 -12.92 8.51
CA ILE A 86 -13.20 -11.62 7.83
C ILE A 86 -14.03 -10.55 8.57
N LYS A 87 -15.24 -10.90 9.06
CA LYS A 87 -16.07 -9.97 9.85
C LYS A 87 -15.42 -9.60 11.17
N LYS A 88 -14.87 -10.59 11.89
CA LYS A 88 -14.12 -10.41 13.13
C LYS A 88 -12.91 -9.50 12.93
N LEU A 89 -12.10 -9.75 11.89
CA LEU A 89 -10.97 -8.89 11.50
C LEU A 89 -11.40 -7.44 11.23
N LYS A 90 -12.50 -7.24 10.49
CA LYS A 90 -13.04 -5.88 10.22
C LYS A 90 -13.50 -5.15 11.48
N HIS A 91 -13.98 -5.86 12.50
CA HIS A 91 -14.40 -5.27 13.77
C HIS A 91 -13.26 -5.18 14.80
N GLY A 92 -12.05 -5.64 14.47
CA GLY A 92 -10.91 -5.67 15.38
C GLY A 92 -10.96 -6.79 16.42
N GLU A 93 -11.84 -7.78 16.24
CA GLU A 93 -12.03 -8.92 17.15
C GLU A 93 -11.25 -10.15 16.67
N PHE A 94 -9.93 -10.00 16.50
CA PHE A 94 -9.07 -11.12 16.09
C PHE A 94 -8.25 -11.63 17.29
N THR A 95 -8.39 -12.92 17.61
CA THR A 95 -7.68 -13.54 18.74
C THR A 95 -6.58 -14.48 18.28
N LEU A 96 -5.63 -14.80 19.19
CA LEU A 96 -4.59 -15.80 18.92
C LEU A 96 -5.15 -17.20 18.60
N ARG A 97 -6.37 -17.51 19.04
CA ARG A 97 -7.03 -18.78 18.73
C ARG A 97 -7.50 -18.81 17.27
N ASP A 98 -8.04 -17.69 16.77
CA ASP A 98 -8.43 -17.55 15.37
C ASP A 98 -7.22 -17.59 14.41
N MET A 99 -5.99 -17.39 14.91
CA MET A 99 -4.75 -17.53 14.14
C MET A 99 -4.19 -18.96 14.12
N TYR A 100 -4.58 -19.80 15.07
CA TYR A 100 -4.12 -21.18 15.20
C TYR A 100 -5.00 -22.16 14.40
N GLU A 101 -6.29 -21.83 14.28
CA GLU A 101 -7.29 -22.54 13.46
C GLU A 101 -7.10 -22.24 11.96
#